data_AF-A0A6J3JTK5-F1
#
_entry.id   AF-A0A6J3JTK5-F1
#
_cell.length_a   1.000
_cell.length_b   1.000
_cell.length_c   1.000
_cell.angle_alpha   90.00
_cell.angle_beta   90.00
_cell.angle_gamma   90.00
#
_symmetry.space_group_name_H-M   'P 1'
#
loop_
_entity.id
_entity.type
_entity.pdbx_description
1 polymer ?
#
loop_
_entity_poly.entity_id
_entity_poly.type
_entity_poly.pdbx_seq_one_letter_code
_entity_poly.pdbx_strand_id
1 'polypeptide(L)'
;MQCLLLILCIIHMIVTSETTDEERVKELVRDWAPLVWLAPGELFLPLGVPEFLDNMQSDDDYLRTRVDVEVLLRNRSSFLYGRKPGGTVPVYAVIKNCIVPDVSADVISLKTVRDERKSRRKGDETLIASRNVQIDDFGSSMILTNDLPGKIWKGDGKQSLEKHGDFEKKKKKGNKFRKLHFHVTYWMFYPFSEGKAVCVLDLGFFGSWPIPTVGGICLGILKEYGNHVGDWEHMSLYFKDANYPSAMYVSAHDAGAFYRYDLRSGTFVYESQETRKGIFQKPIFPERVFTAGGSHPILFSARGSHGLWTAPGKHKFVRLPRLYDESGFGTAWPTWKKMELLLKEDNNILPSWMTFRGKWGNPRSNCHPLARLGFNICEFVDGPTGIPMKQSNFRC
;
A
#
# COMPACT_ATOMS: atom_id res chain seq x y z
N MET A 1 -43.25 -14.02 22.91
CA MET A 1 -43.59 -13.32 21.64
C MET A 1 -42.88 -11.99 21.50
N GLN A 2 -43.31 -10.91 22.16
CA GLN A 2 -42.93 -9.53 21.78
C GLN A 2 -41.43 -9.21 21.89
N CYS A 3 -40.73 -9.69 22.93
CA CYS A 3 -39.26 -9.55 23.01
C CYS A 3 -38.52 -10.33 21.91
N LEU A 4 -39.05 -11.48 21.47
CA LEU A 4 -38.43 -12.28 20.41
C LEU A 4 -38.50 -11.54 19.06
N LEU A 5 -39.64 -10.91 18.77
CA LEU A 5 -39.81 -10.02 17.61
C LEU A 5 -38.84 -8.83 17.65
N LEU A 6 -38.70 -8.17 18.80
CA LEU A 6 -37.73 -7.08 18.97
C LEU A 6 -36.28 -7.54 18.74
N ILE A 7 -35.88 -8.69 19.29
CA ILE A 7 -34.55 -9.27 19.07
C ILE A 7 -34.32 -9.59 17.59
N LEU A 8 -35.29 -10.22 16.91
CA LEU A 8 -35.21 -10.52 15.48
C LEU A 8 -35.10 -9.25 14.63
N CYS A 9 -35.87 -8.20 14.94
CA CYS A 9 -35.75 -6.91 14.25
C CYS A 9 -34.38 -6.25 14.47
N ILE A 10 -33.82 -6.32 15.69
CA ILE A 10 -32.48 -5.78 15.99
C ILE A 10 -31.41 -6.55 15.22
N ILE A 11 -31.43 -7.88 15.24
CA ILE A 11 -30.50 -8.72 14.48
C ILE A 11 -30.59 -8.41 12.98
N HIS A 12 -31.81 -8.30 12.43
CA HIS A 12 -31.99 -7.97 11.02
C HIS A 12 -31.47 -6.56 10.66
N MET A 13 -31.63 -5.58 11.56
CA MET A 13 -31.08 -4.22 11.37
C MET A 13 -29.55 -4.17 11.47
N ILE A 14 -28.93 -4.98 12.33
CA ILE A 14 -27.47 -5.11 12.40
C ILE A 14 -26.94 -5.74 11.11
N VAL A 15 -27.46 -6.92 10.73
CA VAL A 15 -27.04 -7.64 9.53
C VAL A 15 -27.19 -6.80 8.26
N THR A 16 -28.30 -6.05 8.12
CA THR A 16 -28.49 -5.15 6.96
C THR A 16 -27.62 -3.89 7.02
N SER A 17 -27.17 -3.44 8.20
CA SER A 17 -26.16 -2.39 8.30
C SER A 17 -24.76 -2.89 7.95
N GLU A 18 -24.44 -4.14 8.28
CA GLU A 18 -23.12 -4.72 8.03
C GLU A 18 -22.93 -5.06 6.55
N THR A 19 -23.92 -5.66 5.88
CA THR A 19 -23.86 -5.91 4.43
C THR A 19 -23.85 -4.63 3.60
N THR A 20 -24.51 -3.56 4.04
CA THR A 20 -24.49 -2.27 3.32
C THR A 20 -23.19 -1.49 3.52
N ASP A 21 -22.50 -1.64 4.65
CA ASP A 21 -21.12 -1.15 4.78
C ASP A 21 -20.12 -2.01 4.00
N GLU A 22 -20.31 -3.34 3.95
CA GLU A 22 -19.44 -4.26 3.20
C GLU A 22 -19.46 -3.98 1.69
N GLU A 23 -20.65 -3.90 1.07
CA GLU A 23 -20.75 -3.57 -0.37
C GLU A 23 -20.18 -2.18 -0.68
N ARG A 24 -20.41 -1.19 0.20
CA ARG A 24 -19.84 0.16 0.07
C ARG A 24 -18.31 0.17 0.17
N VAL A 25 -17.70 -0.73 0.93
CA VAL A 25 -16.24 -0.95 0.89
C VAL A 25 -15.82 -1.58 -0.45
N LYS A 26 -16.55 -2.58 -0.96
CA LYS A 26 -16.27 -3.21 -2.26
C LYS A 26 -16.42 -2.24 -3.44
N GLU A 27 -17.36 -1.30 -3.39
CA GLU A 27 -17.50 -0.19 -4.34
C GLU A 27 -16.26 0.73 -4.30
N LEU A 28 -15.92 1.27 -3.13
CA LEU A 28 -14.75 2.15 -2.97
C LEU A 28 -13.43 1.50 -3.41
N VAL A 29 -13.27 0.18 -3.21
CA VAL A 29 -12.10 -0.58 -3.65
C VAL A 29 -12.05 -0.74 -5.18
N ARG A 30 -13.19 -0.74 -5.89
CA ARG A 30 -13.21 -0.75 -7.36
C ARG A 30 -13.01 0.66 -7.93
N ASP A 31 -13.68 1.65 -7.36
CA ASP A 31 -13.64 3.05 -7.81
C ASP A 31 -12.26 3.70 -7.65
N TRP A 32 -11.49 3.28 -6.63
CA TRP A 32 -10.14 3.78 -6.36
C TRP A 32 -9.02 2.82 -6.80
N ALA A 33 -9.34 1.78 -7.56
CA ALA A 33 -8.35 0.85 -8.11
C ALA A 33 -7.36 1.59 -9.03
N PRO A 34 -6.04 1.29 -8.99
CA PRO A 34 -5.05 2.00 -9.81
C PRO A 34 -5.21 1.74 -11.31
N LEU A 35 -4.88 2.76 -12.11
CA LEU A 35 -4.58 2.60 -13.53
C LEU A 35 -3.08 2.38 -13.66
N VAL A 36 -2.65 1.16 -13.95
CA VAL A 36 -1.23 0.84 -14.17
C VAL A 36 -0.92 0.92 -15.66
N TRP A 37 0.13 1.63 -16.05
CA TRP A 37 0.72 1.55 -17.38
C TRP A 37 1.91 0.60 -17.33
N LEU A 38 1.87 -0.47 -18.13
CA LEU A 38 3.05 -1.27 -18.43
C LEU A 38 3.96 -0.50 -19.39
N ALA A 39 5.27 -0.61 -19.22
CA ALA A 39 6.24 0.14 -20.03
C ALA A 39 6.09 -0.11 -21.55
N PRO A 40 6.45 0.86 -22.41
CA PRO A 40 6.52 0.64 -23.86
C PRO A 40 7.51 -0.47 -24.21
N GLY A 41 7.04 -1.48 -24.93
CA GLY A 41 7.83 -2.66 -25.30
C GLY A 41 8.02 -3.69 -24.18
N GLU A 42 7.21 -3.65 -23.11
CA GLU A 42 7.21 -4.70 -22.08
C GLU A 42 6.94 -6.09 -22.69
N LEU A 43 7.74 -7.07 -22.31
CA LEU A 43 7.67 -8.45 -22.81
C LEU A 43 7.05 -9.40 -21.78
N PHE A 44 7.33 -9.21 -20.50
CA PHE A 44 6.88 -10.05 -19.39
C PHE A 44 5.63 -9.42 -18.78
N LEU A 45 4.48 -9.80 -19.33
CA LEU A 45 3.19 -9.24 -18.94
C LEU A 45 2.70 -9.89 -17.64
N PRO A 46 1.76 -9.28 -16.89
CA PRO A 46 1.23 -9.88 -15.67
C PRO A 46 0.37 -11.13 -15.96
N LEU A 47 0.07 -11.91 -14.91
CA LEU A 47 -0.69 -13.16 -15.01
C LEU A 47 -1.58 -13.38 -13.77
N GLY A 48 -2.64 -14.18 -13.93
CA GLY A 48 -3.38 -14.71 -12.79
C GLY A 48 -2.57 -15.75 -12.02
N VAL A 49 -2.60 -15.67 -10.70
CA VAL A 49 -1.87 -16.60 -9.81
C VAL A 49 -2.24 -18.08 -10.03
N PRO A 50 -3.51 -18.47 -10.27
CA PRO A 50 -3.84 -19.86 -10.59
C PRO A 50 -3.11 -20.38 -11.85
N GLU A 51 -3.17 -19.62 -12.95
CA GLU A 51 -2.53 -19.98 -14.23
C GLU A 51 -0.99 -20.04 -14.11
N PHE A 52 -0.39 -19.23 -13.23
CA PHE A 52 1.00 -19.39 -12.83
C PHE A 52 1.21 -20.71 -12.08
N LEU A 53 0.47 -20.96 -10.99
CA LEU A 53 0.66 -22.11 -10.09
C LEU A 53 0.46 -23.47 -10.77
N ASP A 54 -0.40 -23.57 -11.79
CA ASP A 54 -0.53 -24.78 -12.62
C ASP A 54 0.83 -25.23 -13.19
N ASN A 55 1.70 -24.27 -13.53
CA ASN A 55 3.04 -24.49 -14.09
C ASN A 55 4.15 -24.66 -13.02
N MET A 56 3.80 -24.59 -11.73
CA MET A 56 4.75 -24.66 -10.60
C MET A 56 4.60 -25.95 -9.79
N GLN A 57 5.64 -26.29 -9.04
CA GLN A 57 5.65 -27.33 -8.01
C GLN A 57 6.27 -26.77 -6.72
N SER A 58 5.75 -27.19 -5.57
CA SER A 58 6.37 -26.87 -4.28
C SER A 58 7.57 -27.79 -4.07
N ASP A 59 8.71 -27.22 -3.68
CA ASP A 59 9.97 -27.92 -3.43
C ASP A 59 10.77 -27.14 -2.39
N ASP A 60 11.01 -27.75 -1.22
CA ASP A 60 11.39 -27.06 0.01
C ASP A 60 10.54 -25.78 0.25
N ASP A 61 11.20 -24.64 0.54
CA ASP A 61 10.60 -23.31 0.70
C ASP A 61 10.26 -22.61 -0.64
N TYR A 62 10.36 -23.28 -1.81
CA TYR A 62 10.27 -22.65 -3.13
C TYR A 62 9.06 -23.15 -3.94
N LEU A 63 8.44 -22.25 -4.70
CA LEU A 63 7.57 -22.60 -5.82
C LEU A 63 8.42 -22.65 -7.10
N ARG A 64 8.92 -23.82 -7.47
CA ARG A 64 9.81 -24.01 -8.63
C ARG A 64 9.02 -24.30 -9.89
N THR A 65 9.52 -23.86 -11.05
CA THR A 65 8.94 -24.19 -12.36
C THR A 65 9.01 -25.70 -12.63
N ARG A 66 7.94 -26.29 -13.19
CA ARG A 66 7.92 -27.72 -13.61
C ARG A 66 8.85 -28.00 -14.81
N VAL A 67 9.17 -26.96 -15.58
CA VAL A 67 10.07 -26.98 -16.74
C VAL A 67 11.22 -26.01 -16.44
N ASP A 68 12.41 -26.27 -16.97
CA ASP A 68 13.54 -25.38 -16.81
C ASP A 68 13.26 -23.93 -17.28
N VAL A 69 13.83 -22.95 -16.56
CA VAL A 69 13.56 -21.51 -16.80
C VAL A 69 14.16 -21.04 -18.12
N GLU A 70 15.35 -21.52 -18.51
CA GLU A 70 15.95 -21.13 -19.79
C GLU A 70 15.16 -21.71 -20.96
N VAL A 71 14.62 -22.92 -20.83
CA VAL A 71 13.71 -23.52 -21.81
C VAL A 71 12.41 -22.72 -21.93
N LEU A 72 11.83 -22.29 -20.80
CA LEU A 72 10.62 -21.45 -20.78
C LEU A 72 10.88 -20.06 -21.41
N LEU A 73 12.03 -19.43 -21.16
CA LEU A 73 12.40 -18.14 -21.74
C LEU A 73 12.67 -18.22 -23.25
N ARG A 74 13.22 -19.34 -23.75
CA ARG A 74 13.37 -19.56 -25.21
C ARG A 74 12.02 -19.67 -25.92
N ASN A 75 10.95 -20.04 -25.22
CA ASN A 75 9.59 -20.14 -25.75
C ASN A 75 8.75 -18.90 -25.42
N ARG A 76 8.60 -17.98 -26.38
CA ARG A 76 7.77 -16.76 -26.24
C ARG A 76 6.28 -17.00 -25.98
N SER A 77 5.79 -18.24 -26.12
CA SER A 77 4.42 -18.65 -25.78
C SER A 77 4.29 -19.26 -24.37
N SER A 78 5.38 -19.33 -23.60
CA SER A 78 5.36 -19.83 -22.22
C SER A 78 4.64 -18.88 -21.26
N PHE A 79 4.18 -19.40 -20.12
CA PHE A 79 3.49 -18.61 -19.10
C PHE A 79 4.38 -17.49 -18.50
N LEU A 80 5.71 -17.57 -18.63
CA LEU A 80 6.62 -16.51 -18.16
C LEU A 80 6.34 -15.16 -18.82
N TYR A 81 5.83 -15.15 -20.06
CA TYR A 81 5.48 -13.94 -20.81
C TYR A 81 4.10 -13.36 -20.46
N GLY A 82 3.32 -14.03 -19.61
CA GLY A 82 2.03 -13.58 -19.10
C GLY A 82 0.96 -13.33 -20.17
N ARG A 83 0.03 -12.41 -19.89
CA ARG A 83 -1.08 -12.04 -20.79
C ARG A 83 -1.28 -10.53 -20.86
N LYS A 84 -1.68 -10.00 -22.02
CA LYS A 84 -2.12 -8.58 -22.16
C LYS A 84 -3.33 -8.34 -21.24
N PRO A 85 -3.26 -7.42 -20.26
CA PRO A 85 -4.12 -7.46 -19.07
C PRO A 85 -5.52 -6.82 -19.20
N GLY A 86 -5.99 -6.53 -20.43
CA GLY A 86 -7.18 -5.71 -20.70
C GLY A 86 -8.53 -6.36 -20.34
N GLY A 87 -8.78 -6.66 -19.06
CA GLY A 87 -9.95 -7.40 -18.56
C GLY A 87 -9.73 -8.91 -18.40
N THR A 88 -8.52 -9.39 -18.70
CA THR A 88 -8.14 -10.82 -18.73
C THR A 88 -7.35 -11.25 -17.50
N VAL A 89 -6.49 -10.37 -16.97
CA VAL A 89 -5.58 -10.64 -15.84
C VAL A 89 -6.14 -9.97 -14.56
N PRO A 90 -6.33 -10.72 -13.46
CA PRO A 90 -6.82 -10.18 -12.20
C PRO A 90 -5.77 -9.35 -11.46
N VAL A 91 -6.23 -8.37 -10.68
CA VAL A 91 -5.49 -7.78 -9.55
C VAL A 91 -6.12 -8.25 -8.24
N TYR A 92 -5.29 -8.58 -7.25
CA TYR A 92 -5.75 -9.11 -5.97
C TYR A 92 -5.85 -7.98 -4.95
N ALA A 93 -7.07 -7.52 -4.65
CA ALA A 93 -7.32 -6.43 -3.73
C ALA A 93 -7.60 -6.97 -2.32
N VAL A 94 -6.58 -6.93 -1.46
CA VAL A 94 -6.62 -7.42 -0.09
C VAL A 94 -7.15 -6.33 0.83
N ILE A 95 -8.37 -6.52 1.34
CA ILE A 95 -9.08 -5.57 2.19
C ILE A 95 -8.83 -5.95 3.65
N LYS A 96 -8.44 -4.98 4.48
CA LYS A 96 -8.38 -5.12 5.94
C LYS A 96 -9.14 -3.98 6.60
N ASN A 97 -10.25 -4.35 7.24
CA ASN A 97 -11.08 -3.43 8.02
C ASN A 97 -10.37 -3.03 9.31
N CYS A 98 -10.47 -1.75 9.68
CA CYS A 98 -9.97 -1.23 10.95
C CYS A 98 -11.13 -1.12 11.94
N ILE A 99 -11.17 -2.07 12.88
CA ILE A 99 -12.16 -2.06 13.95
C ILE A 99 -11.86 -0.88 14.87
N VAL A 100 -12.70 0.15 14.84
CA VAL A 100 -12.77 1.14 15.92
C VAL A 100 -13.46 0.45 17.10
N PRO A 101 -12.80 0.24 18.25
CA PRO A 101 -13.46 -0.33 19.43
C PRO A 101 -14.56 0.64 19.87
N ASP A 102 -15.80 0.15 19.94
CA ASP A 102 -16.94 1.02 20.29
C ASP A 102 -16.94 1.31 21.79
N VAL A 103 -16.61 2.57 22.11
CA VAL A 103 -16.49 3.10 23.48
C VAL A 103 -17.84 3.06 24.23
N SER A 104 -18.94 2.68 23.57
CA SER A 104 -20.22 2.38 24.21
C SER A 104 -20.15 1.24 25.24
N ALA A 105 -19.30 0.22 25.02
CA ALA A 105 -19.22 -0.97 25.86
C ALA A 105 -18.61 -0.70 27.25
N ASP A 106 -17.46 -0.01 27.30
CA ASP A 106 -16.74 0.24 28.55
C ASP A 106 -17.51 1.14 29.54
N VAL A 107 -18.41 1.99 29.04
CA VAL A 107 -19.26 2.86 29.87
C VAL A 107 -20.27 2.07 30.72
N ILE A 108 -20.59 0.82 30.33
CA ILE A 108 -21.41 -0.09 31.15
C ILE A 108 -20.55 -0.67 32.28
N SER A 109 -19.35 -1.17 31.96
CA SER A 109 -18.38 -1.71 32.92
C SER A 109 -17.97 -0.67 33.99
N LEU A 110 -17.74 0.57 33.58
CA LEU A 110 -17.34 1.63 34.51
C LEU A 110 -18.45 2.06 35.50
N LYS A 111 -19.71 1.69 35.26
CA LYS A 111 -20.83 1.98 36.18
C LYS A 111 -20.94 0.94 37.29
N THR A 112 -20.96 -0.35 36.96
CA THR A 112 -21.04 -1.44 37.95
C THR A 112 -19.90 -1.37 38.97
N VAL A 113 -18.66 -1.12 38.52
CA VAL A 113 -17.48 -0.95 39.39
C VAL A 113 -17.59 0.29 40.30
N ARG A 114 -18.39 1.30 39.93
CA ARG A 114 -18.53 2.54 40.72
C ARG A 114 -19.53 2.41 41.87
N ASP A 115 -20.57 1.61 41.71
CA ASP A 115 -21.55 1.36 42.76
C ASP A 115 -21.02 0.36 43.81
N GLU A 116 -20.30 -0.71 43.42
CA GLU A 116 -19.63 -1.61 44.38
C GLU A 116 -18.65 -0.86 45.29
N ARG A 117 -17.85 0.06 44.71
CA ARG A 117 -16.89 0.89 45.47
C ARG A 117 -17.55 1.88 46.43
N LYS A 118 -18.85 2.15 46.30
CA LYS A 118 -19.62 3.00 47.21
C LYS A 118 -20.15 2.25 48.43
N SER A 119 -20.26 0.92 48.35
CA SER A 119 -20.69 0.06 49.46
C SER A 119 -19.57 -0.26 50.46
N ARG A 120 -18.30 -0.26 50.01
CA ARG A 120 -17.13 -0.67 50.81
C ARG A 120 -16.34 0.48 51.49
N ARG A 121 -17.00 1.58 51.88
CA ARG A 121 -16.39 2.68 52.66
C ARG A 121 -17.26 3.11 53.84
N LYS A 122 -17.35 2.23 54.85
CA LYS A 122 -17.84 2.56 56.19
C LYS A 122 -17.14 1.62 57.19
N GLY A 123 -16.40 2.19 58.14
CA GLY A 123 -15.23 1.53 58.75
C GLY A 123 -14.01 1.75 57.84
N ASP A 124 -12.84 2.17 58.32
CA ASP A 124 -12.36 2.27 59.72
C ASP A 124 -11.49 3.54 59.92
N GLU A 125 -11.31 3.99 61.17
CA GLU A 125 -10.46 5.14 61.53
C GLU A 125 -9.26 4.70 62.38
N THR A 126 -8.02 4.96 61.93
CA THR A 126 -6.90 5.19 62.86
C THR A 126 -5.73 5.94 62.23
N LEU A 127 -4.88 6.49 63.08
CA LEU A 127 -3.79 7.43 62.77
C LEU A 127 -2.44 6.73 62.61
N ILE A 128 -1.54 7.32 61.84
CA ILE A 128 -0.20 7.78 62.28
C ILE A 128 0.46 8.57 61.12
N ALA A 129 1.35 9.52 61.44
CA ALA A 129 1.85 10.53 60.51
C ALA A 129 3.37 10.51 60.32
N SER A 130 3.87 11.00 59.17
CA SER A 130 4.91 12.04 59.09
C SER A 130 5.28 12.45 57.65
N ARG A 131 5.52 13.77 57.47
CA ARG A 131 6.64 14.46 56.74
C ARG A 131 7.43 13.65 55.68
N ASN A 132 7.87 14.16 54.52
CA ASN A 132 8.01 15.53 53.95
C ASN A 132 8.47 15.37 52.44
N VAL A 133 8.60 16.35 51.53
CA VAL A 133 8.48 17.83 51.52
C VAL A 133 8.14 18.36 50.08
N GLN A 134 7.57 19.58 49.99
CA GLN A 134 7.73 20.69 48.98
C GLN A 134 7.95 20.42 47.46
N ILE A 135 7.07 20.93 46.55
CA ILE A 135 7.08 22.26 45.83
C ILE A 135 8.07 22.27 44.63
N ASP A 136 7.81 22.83 43.43
CA ASP A 136 7.01 24.01 43.05
C ASP A 136 5.73 23.80 42.19
N ASP A 137 4.88 24.82 42.25
CA ASP A 137 3.75 25.14 41.36
C ASP A 137 3.94 26.58 40.85
N PHE A 138 3.59 26.87 39.59
CA PHE A 138 3.19 28.22 39.18
C PHE A 138 2.51 28.22 37.79
N GLY A 139 1.46 29.03 37.65
CA GLY A 139 0.83 29.32 36.37
C GLY A 139 0.21 30.71 36.30
N SER A 140 -0.09 31.15 35.07
CA SER A 140 -0.94 32.31 34.71
C SER A 140 -0.44 33.72 35.04
N SER A 141 -0.31 34.57 34.01
CA SER A 141 -1.02 35.86 33.94
C SER A 141 -0.91 36.51 32.53
N MET A 142 -1.77 37.48 32.24
CA MET A 142 -1.69 38.43 31.10
C MET A 142 -1.07 39.77 31.57
N ILE A 143 -0.74 40.70 30.64
CA ILE A 143 -1.13 42.14 30.67
C ILE A 143 -0.49 42.98 29.52
N LEU A 144 -1.30 43.88 28.90
CA LEU A 144 -1.06 45.19 28.18
C LEU A 144 0.27 45.49 27.41
N THR A 145 0.40 46.43 26.43
CA THR A 145 -0.43 47.24 25.48
C THR A 145 0.52 47.97 24.50
N ASN A 146 0.04 48.50 23.37
CA ASN A 146 0.41 49.84 22.83
C ASN A 146 -0.39 50.20 21.56
N ASP A 147 -0.59 51.50 21.29
CA ASP A 147 -1.55 52.02 20.30
C ASP A 147 -0.95 52.96 19.23
N LEU A 148 -1.38 52.76 17.95
CA LEU A 148 -1.66 53.76 16.89
C LEU A 148 -0.55 54.76 16.44
N PRO A 149 -0.77 55.61 15.41
CA PRO A 149 -1.70 55.55 14.25
C PRO A 149 -0.94 55.40 12.89
N GLY A 150 -1.53 55.30 11.70
CA GLY A 150 -2.93 55.23 11.26
C GLY A 150 -3.20 56.08 10.00
N LYS A 151 -4.01 55.59 9.04
CA LYS A 151 -4.71 56.44 8.05
C LYS A 151 -5.91 55.74 7.39
N ILE A 152 -6.90 56.54 6.99
CA ILE A 152 -8.22 56.12 6.51
C ILE A 152 -8.38 56.49 5.04
N TRP A 153 -9.07 55.64 4.27
CA TRP A 153 -9.92 56.07 3.16
C TRP A 153 -11.28 55.35 3.24
N LYS A 154 -12.35 56.10 2.98
CA LYS A 154 -13.73 55.61 2.91
C LYS A 154 -14.21 55.57 1.46
N GLY A 155 -15.14 54.65 1.17
CA GLY A 155 -16.05 54.72 0.03
C GLY A 155 -17.37 54.06 0.43
N ASP A 156 -18.47 54.81 0.45
CA ASP A 156 -19.77 54.33 0.91
C ASP A 156 -20.58 53.66 -0.22
N GLY A 157 -21.26 52.56 0.09
CA GLY A 157 -22.23 51.87 -0.78
C GLY A 157 -23.27 51.18 0.11
N LYS A 158 -24.56 51.41 -0.14
CA LYS A 158 -25.65 51.14 0.81
C LYS A 158 -26.79 50.36 0.16
N GLN A 159 -27.62 49.73 0.99
CA GLN A 159 -28.77 48.85 0.68
C GLN A 159 -28.38 47.39 0.41
N SER A 160 -29.14 46.38 0.83
CA SER A 160 -30.35 46.36 1.70
C SER A 160 -30.26 45.23 2.75
N LEU A 161 -31.02 45.35 3.85
CA LEU A 161 -31.02 44.40 4.96
C LEU A 161 -32.35 43.64 4.98
N GLU A 162 -32.34 42.37 4.58
CA GLU A 162 -33.44 41.44 4.89
C GLU A 162 -32.94 40.29 5.76
N LYS A 163 -33.61 40.09 6.90
CA LYS A 163 -33.40 38.92 7.76
C LYS A 163 -34.31 37.80 7.27
N HIS A 164 -33.74 36.69 6.80
CA HIS A 164 -34.46 35.43 6.82
C HIS A 164 -33.78 34.44 7.77
N GLY A 165 -34.49 34.09 8.84
CA GLY A 165 -34.02 33.13 9.84
C GLY A 165 -34.36 31.68 9.50
N ASP A 166 -33.67 30.78 10.19
CA ASP A 166 -34.07 29.41 10.53
C ASP A 166 -34.57 28.48 9.39
N PHE A 167 -33.70 28.20 8.41
CA PHE A 167 -33.91 27.08 7.47
C PHE A 167 -32.87 25.93 7.58
N GLU A 168 -31.76 26.09 8.30
CA GLU A 168 -30.75 25.03 8.45
C GLU A 168 -31.11 23.93 9.45
N LYS A 169 -32.09 24.14 10.35
CA LYS A 169 -32.41 23.16 11.40
C LYS A 169 -33.26 21.96 10.97
N LYS A 170 -33.70 21.87 9.71
CA LYS A 170 -34.57 20.78 9.20
C LYS A 170 -33.95 19.89 8.11
N LYS A 171 -32.67 19.52 8.25
CA LYS A 171 -32.09 18.36 7.52
C LYS A 171 -31.35 17.31 8.37
N LYS A 172 -31.38 17.42 9.72
CA LYS A 172 -30.87 16.38 10.65
C LYS A 172 -31.81 15.16 10.79
N LYS A 173 -32.10 14.49 9.67
CA LYS A 173 -32.60 13.11 9.63
C LYS A 173 -32.20 12.34 8.35
N GLY A 174 -31.11 12.76 7.69
CA GLY A 174 -30.42 11.91 6.71
C GLY A 174 -29.74 10.72 7.40
N ASN A 175 -29.66 9.60 6.70
CA ASN A 175 -29.13 8.36 7.27
C ASN A 175 -27.65 8.54 7.68
N LYS A 176 -27.32 8.31 8.96
CA LYS A 176 -25.96 8.50 9.48
C LYS A 176 -25.12 7.26 9.17
N PHE A 177 -24.75 7.11 7.89
CA PHE A 177 -23.86 6.05 7.41
C PHE A 177 -22.66 5.85 8.35
N ARG A 178 -22.28 4.60 8.59
CA ARG A 178 -21.13 4.27 9.41
C ARG A 178 -19.88 4.88 8.79
N LYS A 179 -19.00 5.38 9.65
CA LYS A 179 -17.65 5.80 9.24
C LYS A 179 -16.88 4.56 8.82
N LEU A 180 -16.49 4.50 7.55
CA LEU A 180 -15.62 3.42 7.06
C LEU A 180 -14.18 3.75 7.39
N HIS A 181 -13.50 2.78 8.00
CA HIS A 181 -12.08 2.86 8.34
C HIS A 181 -11.45 1.52 7.94
N PHE A 182 -10.66 1.53 6.88
CA PHE A 182 -10.03 0.32 6.33
C PHE A 182 -8.80 0.69 5.51
N HIS A 183 -7.97 -0.31 5.21
CA HIS A 183 -6.98 -0.21 4.16
C HIS A 183 -7.13 -1.35 3.15
N VAL A 184 -6.83 -1.07 1.90
CA VAL A 184 -6.77 -2.05 0.82
C VAL A 184 -5.37 -2.07 0.24
N THR A 185 -4.86 -3.24 -0.12
CA THR A 185 -3.61 -3.41 -0.87
C THR A 185 -3.88 -4.17 -2.14
N TYR A 186 -3.58 -3.55 -3.28
CA TYR A 186 -3.70 -4.15 -4.60
C TYR A 186 -2.37 -4.81 -4.94
N TRP A 187 -2.39 -6.11 -5.17
CA TRP A 187 -1.24 -6.91 -5.57
C TRP A 187 -1.28 -7.21 -7.06
N MET A 188 -0.21 -6.84 -7.75
CA MET A 188 0.04 -7.12 -9.15
C MET A 188 1.05 -8.27 -9.23
N PHE A 189 0.70 -9.34 -9.94
CA PHE A 189 1.56 -10.50 -10.10
C PHE A 189 2.13 -10.60 -11.52
N TYR A 190 3.44 -10.83 -11.61
CA TYR A 190 4.15 -11.08 -12.88
C TYR A 190 4.83 -12.46 -12.82
N PRO A 191 4.73 -13.30 -13.86
CA PRO A 191 5.36 -14.63 -13.87
C PRO A 191 6.89 -14.64 -13.86
N PHE A 192 7.51 -13.55 -14.29
CA PHE A 192 8.96 -13.41 -14.42
C PHE A 192 9.32 -11.93 -14.35
N SER A 193 10.34 -11.60 -13.57
CA SER A 193 10.99 -10.29 -13.53
C SER A 193 12.31 -10.39 -14.27
N GLU A 194 12.45 -9.64 -15.37
CA GLU A 194 13.73 -9.44 -16.05
C GLU A 194 14.55 -8.45 -15.20
N GLY A 195 15.80 -8.82 -14.92
CA GLY A 195 16.71 -8.08 -14.07
C GLY A 195 17.23 -6.82 -14.75
N LYS A 196 18.54 -6.57 -14.64
CA LYS A 196 19.18 -5.44 -15.33
C LYS A 196 20.40 -5.90 -16.10
N ALA A 197 20.50 -5.47 -17.36
CA ALA A 197 21.70 -5.61 -18.16
C ALA A 197 22.83 -4.77 -17.57
N VAL A 198 23.91 -5.42 -17.16
CA VAL A 198 25.16 -4.83 -16.68
C VAL A 198 26.24 -5.08 -17.74
N CYS A 199 27.07 -4.08 -18.00
CA CYS A 199 28.25 -4.26 -18.84
C CYS A 199 29.30 -5.08 -18.06
N VAL A 200 29.72 -6.21 -18.60
CA VAL A 200 30.71 -7.10 -17.98
C VAL A 200 31.84 -7.43 -18.94
N LEU A 201 33.03 -7.59 -18.37
CA LEU A 201 34.18 -8.21 -19.03
C LEU A 201 34.25 -9.67 -18.59
N ASP A 202 34.15 -10.59 -19.54
CA ASP A 202 34.34 -12.01 -19.24
C ASP A 202 35.85 -12.33 -19.17
N LEU A 203 36.29 -12.83 -18.02
CA LEU A 203 37.66 -13.26 -17.75
C LEU A 203 37.78 -14.79 -17.66
N GLY A 204 36.80 -15.52 -18.21
CA GLY A 204 36.79 -16.97 -18.34
C GLY A 204 36.76 -17.66 -16.97
N PHE A 205 37.89 -18.25 -16.56
CA PHE A 205 38.02 -18.91 -15.26
C PHE A 205 37.71 -17.98 -14.07
N PHE A 206 37.99 -16.68 -14.19
CA PHE A 206 37.67 -15.69 -13.15
C PHE A 206 36.22 -15.21 -13.15
N GLY A 207 35.39 -15.66 -14.11
CA GLY A 207 34.00 -15.24 -14.29
C GLY A 207 33.83 -13.89 -15.00
N SER A 208 32.59 -13.39 -15.04
CA SER A 208 32.23 -12.12 -15.68
C SER A 208 32.21 -10.97 -14.68
N TRP A 209 33.08 -9.96 -14.88
CA TRP A 209 33.29 -8.85 -13.95
C TRP A 209 32.57 -7.57 -14.42
N PRO A 210 31.76 -6.90 -13.57
CA PRO A 210 31.07 -5.67 -13.94
C PRO A 210 32.04 -4.51 -14.15
N ILE A 211 31.95 -3.88 -15.32
CA ILE A 211 32.78 -2.75 -15.74
C ILE A 211 31.89 -1.52 -16.03
N PRO A 212 32.39 -0.28 -15.80
CA PRO A 212 31.65 0.91 -16.16
C PRO A 212 31.59 1.08 -17.69
N THR A 213 30.46 1.53 -18.22
CA THR A 213 30.36 1.97 -19.61
C THR A 213 31.15 3.27 -19.82
N VAL A 214 31.80 3.40 -20.98
CA VAL A 214 32.64 4.55 -21.35
C VAL A 214 31.95 5.29 -22.48
N GLY A 215 31.59 6.57 -22.28
CA GLY A 215 30.79 7.33 -23.24
C GLY A 215 29.39 6.74 -23.52
N GLY A 216 28.89 5.86 -22.64
CA GLY A 216 27.66 5.07 -22.84
C GLY A 216 27.87 3.73 -23.56
N ILE A 217 29.06 3.47 -24.11
CA ILE A 217 29.41 2.22 -24.79
C ILE A 217 29.87 1.17 -23.77
N CYS A 218 29.47 -0.09 -23.97
CA CYS A 218 29.99 -1.23 -23.22
C CYS A 218 31.24 -1.79 -23.89
N LEU A 219 32.37 -1.83 -23.17
CA LEU A 219 33.65 -2.39 -23.65
C LEU A 219 33.79 -3.86 -23.22
N GLY A 220 32.79 -4.66 -23.59
CA GLY A 220 32.60 -6.03 -23.13
C GLY A 220 31.28 -6.58 -23.65
N ILE A 221 30.63 -7.46 -22.89
CA ILE A 221 29.28 -7.95 -23.18
C ILE A 221 28.26 -7.33 -22.20
N LEU A 222 27.03 -7.12 -22.66
CA LEU A 222 25.91 -6.86 -21.76
C LEU A 222 25.37 -8.21 -21.27
N LYS A 223 25.33 -8.41 -19.95
CA LYS A 223 24.69 -9.59 -19.34
C LYS A 223 23.67 -9.15 -18.28
N GLU A 224 22.53 -9.81 -18.28
CA GLU A 224 21.46 -9.59 -17.31
C GLU A 224 21.75 -10.26 -15.97
N TYR A 225 21.43 -9.55 -14.89
CA TYR A 225 21.56 -10.03 -13.52
C TYR A 225 20.35 -9.63 -12.68
N GLY A 226 19.94 -10.51 -11.77
CA GLY A 226 18.76 -10.31 -10.93
C GLY A 226 17.45 -10.79 -11.55
N ASN A 227 17.49 -11.65 -12.58
CA ASN A 227 16.31 -12.28 -13.15
C ASN A 227 15.64 -13.19 -12.08
N HIS A 228 14.31 -13.20 -11.98
CA HIS A 228 13.61 -14.18 -11.13
C HIS A 228 12.24 -14.59 -11.66
N VAL A 229 11.86 -15.85 -11.41
CA VAL A 229 10.50 -16.33 -11.63
C VAL A 229 9.60 -15.80 -10.51
N GLY A 230 8.40 -15.32 -10.85
CA GLY A 230 7.47 -14.68 -9.95
C GLY A 230 7.91 -13.28 -9.50
N ASP A 231 7.00 -12.31 -9.58
CA ASP A 231 7.15 -11.00 -8.97
C ASP A 231 5.85 -10.50 -8.32
N TRP A 232 5.99 -9.73 -7.25
CA TRP A 232 4.91 -9.25 -6.41
C TRP A 232 5.05 -7.74 -6.15
N GLU A 233 4.52 -6.93 -7.07
CA GLU A 233 4.45 -5.48 -6.89
C GLU A 233 3.11 -5.06 -6.28
N HIS A 234 3.11 -3.94 -5.54
CA HIS A 234 1.91 -3.52 -4.82
C HIS A 234 1.79 -2.02 -4.56
N MET A 235 0.54 -1.59 -4.42
CA MET A 235 0.19 -0.28 -3.85
C MET A 235 -0.96 -0.44 -2.85
N SER A 236 -1.02 0.45 -1.86
CA SER A 236 -2.05 0.44 -0.82
C SER A 236 -2.77 1.78 -0.72
N LEU A 237 -4.05 1.75 -0.37
CA LEU A 237 -4.86 2.92 -0.06
C LEU A 237 -5.47 2.81 1.34
N TYR A 238 -5.56 3.93 2.05
CA TYR A 238 -6.05 4.01 3.43
C TYR A 238 -7.25 4.96 3.54
N PHE A 239 -8.43 4.38 3.79
CA PHE A 239 -9.69 5.09 3.91
C PHE A 239 -10.00 5.35 5.39
N LYS A 240 -10.33 6.61 5.72
CA LYS A 240 -10.61 7.05 7.08
C LYS A 240 -11.79 8.02 7.07
N ASP A 241 -12.93 7.56 7.56
CA ASP A 241 -14.19 8.31 7.73
C ASP A 241 -14.80 8.88 6.44
N ALA A 242 -14.29 8.52 5.26
CA ALA A 242 -14.57 9.19 3.99
C ALA A 242 -14.67 8.23 2.80
N ASN A 243 -15.39 8.66 1.76
CA ASN A 243 -15.54 7.94 0.48
C ASN A 243 -14.36 8.21 -0.50
N TYR A 244 -13.20 8.57 0.03
CA TYR A 244 -11.93 8.75 -0.67
C TYR A 244 -10.78 8.33 0.27
N PRO A 245 -9.65 7.85 -0.26
CA PRO A 245 -8.49 7.51 0.56
C PRO A 245 -7.87 8.78 1.14
N SER A 246 -7.45 8.71 2.39
CA SER A 246 -6.69 9.76 3.06
C SER A 246 -5.20 9.71 2.70
N ALA A 247 -4.66 8.51 2.50
CA ALA A 247 -3.26 8.27 2.13
C ALA A 247 -3.12 7.09 1.16
N MET A 248 -1.99 7.08 0.45
CA MET A 248 -1.55 6.07 -0.50
C MET A 248 -0.10 5.67 -0.20
N TYR A 249 0.22 4.39 -0.35
CA TYR A 249 1.58 3.87 -0.40
C TYR A 249 1.82 3.19 -1.75
N VAL A 250 3.00 3.38 -2.34
CA VAL A 250 3.44 2.67 -3.56
C VAL A 250 4.79 2.01 -3.29
N SER A 251 4.90 0.71 -3.57
CA SER A 251 6.17 -0.03 -3.50
C SER A 251 6.98 0.15 -4.77
N ALA A 252 8.30 0.24 -4.67
CA ALA A 252 9.22 0.21 -5.81
C ALA A 252 10.50 -0.53 -5.39
N HIS A 253 10.58 -1.82 -5.72
CA HIS A 253 11.67 -2.71 -5.30
C HIS A 253 11.84 -2.77 -3.77
N ASP A 254 12.97 -2.27 -3.27
CA ASP A 254 13.35 -2.24 -1.84
C ASP A 254 13.07 -0.88 -1.18
N ALA A 255 12.32 -0.01 -1.86
CA ALA A 255 11.86 1.27 -1.37
C ALA A 255 10.35 1.43 -1.60
N GLY A 256 9.79 2.54 -1.13
CA GLY A 256 8.43 2.95 -1.45
C GLY A 256 8.16 4.39 -1.03
N ALA A 257 6.99 4.93 -1.39
CA ALA A 257 6.61 6.30 -1.07
C ALA A 257 5.18 6.39 -0.52
N PHE A 258 5.04 7.23 0.50
CA PHE A 258 3.76 7.63 1.10
C PHE A 258 3.33 8.99 0.52
N TYR A 259 2.04 9.08 0.21
CA TYR A 259 1.41 10.28 -0.31
C TYR A 259 0.08 10.51 0.41
N ARG A 260 -0.23 11.77 0.72
CA ARG A 260 -1.52 12.18 1.26
C ARG A 260 -2.43 12.67 0.13
N TYR A 261 -3.71 12.29 0.14
CA TYR A 261 -4.66 12.80 -0.86
C TYR A 261 -4.98 14.28 -0.63
N ASP A 262 -5.06 15.06 -1.72
CA ASP A 262 -5.54 16.45 -1.73
C ASP A 262 -6.82 16.56 -2.57
N LEU A 263 -7.94 16.72 -1.86
CA LEU A 263 -9.27 16.91 -2.45
C LEU A 263 -9.35 18.12 -3.39
N ARG A 264 -8.53 19.16 -3.18
CA ARG A 264 -8.62 20.40 -3.96
C ARG A 264 -8.10 20.24 -5.39
N SER A 265 -7.15 19.33 -5.59
CA SER A 265 -6.55 19.06 -6.89
C SER A 265 -6.88 17.67 -7.45
N GLY A 266 -7.49 16.78 -6.66
CA GLY A 266 -7.76 15.40 -7.09
C GLY A 266 -6.51 14.54 -7.23
N THR A 267 -5.43 14.91 -6.52
CA THR A 267 -4.10 14.28 -6.64
C THR A 267 -3.57 13.84 -5.28
N PHE A 268 -2.67 12.87 -5.29
CA PHE A 268 -1.90 12.50 -4.11
C PHE A 268 -0.61 13.32 -4.08
N VAL A 269 -0.27 13.91 -2.93
CA VAL A 269 0.91 14.74 -2.71
C VAL A 269 1.90 14.00 -1.82
N TYR A 270 3.17 13.98 -2.21
CA TYR A 270 4.25 13.27 -1.52
C TYR A 270 4.39 13.73 -0.06
N GLU A 271 4.55 12.77 0.85
CA GLU A 271 4.64 13.02 2.29
C GLU A 271 5.94 12.45 2.87
N SER A 272 6.29 11.20 2.53
CA SER A 272 7.55 10.56 2.97
C SER A 272 7.91 9.36 2.10
N GLN A 273 9.06 8.73 2.36
CA GLN A 273 9.48 7.50 1.67
C GLN A 273 10.06 6.48 2.64
N GLU A 274 9.79 5.21 2.35
CA GLU A 274 10.44 4.06 2.99
C GLU A 274 11.66 3.65 2.15
N THR A 275 12.79 3.38 2.81
CA THR A 275 13.99 2.82 2.20
C THR A 275 14.57 1.77 3.12
N ARG A 276 14.66 0.51 2.65
CA ARG A 276 15.28 -0.57 3.43
C ARG A 276 16.77 -0.29 3.71
N LYS A 277 17.28 -0.85 4.81
CA LYS A 277 18.71 -0.70 5.18
C LYS A 277 19.60 -1.37 4.12
N GLY A 278 20.72 -0.72 3.77
CA GLY A 278 21.71 -1.24 2.81
C GLY A 278 21.57 -0.73 1.37
N ILE A 279 20.66 0.20 1.09
CA ILE A 279 20.46 0.79 -0.24
C ILE A 279 21.59 1.76 -0.62
N PHE A 280 22.18 1.57 -1.80
CA PHE A 280 23.25 2.42 -2.33
C PHE A 280 22.76 3.71 -3.02
N GLN A 281 21.52 3.74 -3.51
CA GLN A 281 20.94 4.94 -4.14
C GLN A 281 19.53 5.22 -3.63
N LYS A 282 19.34 6.40 -3.02
CA LYS A 282 18.02 6.89 -2.63
C LYS A 282 17.18 7.18 -3.89
N PRO A 283 16.05 6.50 -4.13
CA PRO A 283 15.17 6.83 -5.25
C PRO A 283 14.49 8.18 -5.02
N ILE A 284 14.22 8.88 -6.12
CA ILE A 284 13.51 10.16 -6.13
C ILE A 284 12.09 9.86 -6.59
N PHE A 285 11.11 10.19 -5.75
CA PHE A 285 9.70 10.08 -6.10
C PHE A 285 9.14 11.46 -6.51
N PRO A 286 8.26 11.53 -7.52
CA PRO A 286 7.49 12.72 -7.87
C PRO A 286 6.76 13.36 -6.68
N GLU A 287 6.63 14.68 -6.67
CA GLU A 287 5.84 15.41 -5.68
C GLU A 287 4.34 15.06 -5.73
N ARG A 288 3.83 14.70 -6.92
CA ARG A 288 2.39 14.49 -7.17
C ARG A 288 2.12 13.24 -7.98
N VAL A 289 1.02 12.57 -7.66
CA VAL A 289 0.45 11.45 -8.42
C VAL A 289 -0.95 11.83 -8.87
N PHE A 290 -1.19 11.73 -10.19
CA PHE A 290 -2.46 12.09 -10.80
C PHE A 290 -3.46 10.92 -10.76
N THR A 291 -4.74 11.24 -10.90
CA THR A 291 -5.83 10.24 -10.99
C THR A 291 -6.46 10.25 -12.39
N ALA A 292 -6.73 9.07 -12.94
CA ALA A 292 -7.62 8.91 -14.08
C ALA A 292 -9.07 8.91 -13.58
N GLY A 293 -9.96 9.64 -14.26
CA GLY A 293 -11.37 9.77 -13.87
C GLY A 293 -11.62 10.50 -12.53
N GLY A 294 -10.58 11.02 -11.87
CA GLY A 294 -10.67 11.65 -10.55
C GLY A 294 -10.50 10.70 -9.36
N SER A 295 -10.47 9.38 -9.58
CA SER A 295 -10.41 8.36 -8.52
C SER A 295 -9.33 7.30 -8.70
N HIS A 296 -8.94 6.93 -9.93
CA HIS A 296 -7.99 5.83 -10.17
C HIS A 296 -6.53 6.34 -10.16
N PRO A 297 -5.67 6.04 -9.16
CA PRO A 297 -4.29 6.53 -9.15
C PRO A 297 -3.50 6.01 -10.36
N ILE A 298 -2.81 6.90 -11.07
CA ILE A 298 -2.02 6.53 -12.27
C ILE A 298 -0.61 6.12 -11.85
N LEU A 299 -0.25 4.86 -12.13
CA LEU A 299 1.04 4.26 -11.81
C LEU A 299 1.69 3.66 -13.07
N PHE A 300 3.00 3.40 -13.01
CA PHE A 300 3.82 3.00 -14.14
C PHE A 300 4.75 1.85 -13.74
N SER A 301 4.50 0.66 -14.27
CA SER A 301 5.39 -0.50 -14.13
C SER A 301 6.64 -0.30 -14.98
N ALA A 302 7.82 -0.49 -14.40
CA ALA A 302 9.11 -0.39 -15.09
C ALA A 302 9.34 -1.54 -16.06
N ARG A 303 10.06 -1.28 -17.17
CA ARG A 303 10.36 -2.33 -18.16
C ARG A 303 11.22 -3.44 -17.55
N GLY A 304 10.80 -4.67 -17.77
CA GLY A 304 11.47 -5.91 -17.37
C GLY A 304 11.32 -6.24 -15.89
N SER A 305 11.70 -5.30 -15.02
CA SER A 305 11.79 -5.50 -13.57
C SER A 305 10.57 -5.01 -12.78
N HIS A 306 9.50 -4.60 -13.48
CA HIS A 306 8.14 -4.25 -13.05
C HIS A 306 7.89 -3.27 -11.89
N GLY A 307 8.93 -2.79 -11.21
CA GLY A 307 8.88 -1.83 -10.11
C GLY A 307 7.94 -0.65 -10.37
N LEU A 308 7.08 -0.36 -9.39
CA LEU A 308 5.90 0.47 -9.59
C LEU A 308 6.17 1.95 -9.26
N TRP A 309 6.28 2.77 -10.30
CA TRP A 309 6.59 4.20 -10.19
C TRP A 309 5.35 5.07 -10.35
N THR A 310 5.37 6.27 -9.76
CA THR A 310 4.26 7.24 -9.80
C THR A 310 4.34 8.27 -10.93
N ALA A 311 5.36 8.17 -11.79
CA ALA A 311 5.51 8.94 -13.01
C ALA A 311 6.20 8.10 -14.11
N PRO A 312 6.01 8.44 -15.40
CA PRO A 312 6.81 7.90 -16.49
C PRO A 312 8.23 8.50 -16.47
N GLY A 313 9.19 7.84 -17.12
CA GLY A 313 10.54 8.36 -17.31
C GLY A 313 11.63 7.36 -16.91
N LYS A 314 12.80 7.91 -16.52
CA LYS A 314 13.94 7.13 -16.03
C LYS A 314 14.14 7.32 -14.53
N HIS A 315 14.01 6.24 -13.77
CA HIS A 315 14.12 6.24 -12.31
C HIS A 315 15.40 5.51 -11.88
N LYS A 316 16.01 5.90 -10.75
CA LYS A 316 17.26 5.26 -10.29
C LYS A 316 16.95 3.89 -9.71
N PHE A 317 17.58 2.84 -10.24
CA PHE A 317 17.40 1.48 -9.73
C PHE A 317 18.08 1.32 -8.37
N VAL A 318 17.35 0.72 -7.43
CA VAL A 318 17.67 0.82 -5.99
C VAL A 318 18.84 -0.09 -5.58
N ARG A 319 19.01 -1.25 -6.25
CA ARG A 319 19.94 -2.32 -5.84
C ARG A 319 21.39 -2.13 -6.33
N LEU A 320 21.60 -1.50 -7.48
CA LEU A 320 22.92 -1.37 -8.12
C LEU A 320 23.13 0.04 -8.68
N PRO A 321 24.30 0.68 -8.42
CA PRO A 321 24.54 2.05 -8.83
C PRO A 321 24.64 2.20 -10.35
N ARG A 322 24.08 3.30 -10.88
CA ARG A 322 24.01 3.65 -12.32
C ARG A 322 23.11 2.76 -13.19
N LEU A 323 22.35 1.83 -12.61
CA LEU A 323 21.23 1.18 -13.30
C LEU A 323 19.95 2.02 -13.15
N TYR A 324 19.04 1.86 -14.10
CA TYR A 324 17.81 2.66 -14.18
C TYR A 324 16.62 1.78 -14.54
N ASP A 325 15.45 2.15 -14.00
CA ASP A 325 14.16 1.71 -14.47
C ASP A 325 13.66 2.66 -15.56
N GLU A 326 13.08 2.12 -16.63
CA GLU A 326 12.42 2.89 -17.69
C GLU A 326 10.93 2.57 -17.63
N SER A 327 10.07 3.56 -17.36
CA SER A 327 8.62 3.41 -17.31
C SER A 327 7.92 4.42 -18.20
N GLY A 328 6.69 4.12 -18.66
CA GLY A 328 6.01 4.99 -19.63
C GLY A 328 4.63 4.51 -20.06
N PHE A 329 4.00 5.27 -20.94
CA PHE A 329 2.66 4.98 -21.49
C PHE A 329 2.70 3.87 -22.56
N GLY A 330 2.92 2.62 -22.13
CA GLY A 330 2.81 1.44 -22.99
C GLY A 330 1.41 0.83 -22.96
N THR A 331 1.26 -0.36 -22.37
CA THR A 331 -0.06 -1.03 -22.30
C THR A 331 -0.80 -0.62 -21.03
N ALA A 332 -2.00 -0.03 -21.19
CA ALA A 332 -2.86 0.31 -20.06
C ALA A 332 -3.52 -0.92 -19.41
N TRP A 333 -3.39 -1.02 -18.09
CA TRP A 333 -4.06 -1.99 -17.22
C TRP A 333 -5.01 -1.26 -16.27
N PRO A 334 -6.27 -1.03 -16.68
CA PRO A 334 -7.32 -0.55 -15.80
C PRO A 334 -7.74 -1.69 -14.86
N THR A 335 -7.13 -1.73 -13.66
CA THR A 335 -7.18 -2.91 -12.77
C THR A 335 -8.58 -3.27 -12.28
N TRP A 336 -9.50 -2.29 -12.21
CA TRP A 336 -10.91 -2.51 -11.87
C TRP A 336 -11.68 -3.37 -12.90
N LYS A 337 -11.18 -3.55 -14.14
CA LYS A 337 -11.85 -4.41 -15.14
C LYS A 337 -11.80 -5.90 -14.81
N LYS A 338 -10.82 -6.36 -14.02
CA LYS A 338 -10.79 -7.71 -13.46
C LYS A 338 -10.03 -7.68 -12.15
N MET A 339 -10.75 -7.88 -11.05
CA MET A 339 -10.22 -7.79 -9.70
C MET A 339 -10.81 -8.91 -8.84
N GLU A 340 -9.96 -9.54 -8.03
CA GLU A 340 -10.35 -10.51 -7.02
C GLU A 340 -10.29 -9.83 -5.65
N LEU A 341 -11.42 -9.74 -4.95
CA LEU A 341 -11.53 -9.11 -3.63
C LEU A 341 -11.23 -10.14 -2.54
N LEU A 342 -10.23 -9.87 -1.70
CA LEU A 342 -9.78 -10.76 -0.64
C LEU A 342 -9.98 -10.08 0.72
N LEU A 343 -11.10 -10.37 1.39
CA LEU A 343 -11.41 -9.85 2.72
C LEU A 343 -10.59 -10.59 3.78
N LYS A 344 -9.66 -9.88 4.44
CA LYS A 344 -8.85 -10.41 5.53
C LYS A 344 -9.58 -10.25 6.87
N GLU A 345 -10.56 -11.11 7.07
CA GLU A 345 -11.36 -11.22 8.29
C GLU A 345 -11.27 -12.65 8.83
N ASP A 346 -11.38 -12.82 10.15
CA ASP A 346 -10.93 -14.04 10.84
C ASP A 346 -11.67 -15.33 10.44
N ASN A 347 -12.84 -15.21 9.81
CA ASN A 347 -13.66 -16.33 9.32
C ASN A 347 -13.54 -16.59 7.81
N ASN A 348 -12.86 -15.73 7.04
CA ASN A 348 -12.82 -15.83 5.58
C ASN A 348 -11.64 -16.70 5.10
N ILE A 349 -11.96 -17.78 4.36
CA ILE A 349 -10.97 -18.71 3.80
C ILE A 349 -10.26 -18.05 2.61
N LEU A 350 -9.12 -17.41 2.89
CA LEU A 350 -8.22 -16.92 1.85
C LEU A 350 -7.64 -18.09 1.03
N PRO A 351 -7.35 -17.90 -0.27
CA PRO A 351 -6.68 -18.91 -1.09
C PRO A 351 -5.37 -19.40 -0.46
N SER A 352 -5.04 -20.69 -0.61
CA SER A 352 -3.85 -21.30 0.00
C SER A 352 -2.53 -20.64 -0.41
N TRP A 353 -2.44 -20.11 -1.64
CA TRP A 353 -1.29 -19.35 -2.10
C TRP A 353 -1.13 -18.00 -1.39
N MET A 354 -2.22 -17.41 -0.89
CA MET A 354 -2.22 -16.15 -0.14
C MET A 354 -1.63 -16.31 1.27
N THR A 355 -1.58 -17.54 1.79
CA THR A 355 -0.98 -17.88 3.09
C THR A 355 0.42 -18.52 2.97
N PHE A 356 0.89 -18.79 1.74
CA PHE A 356 2.24 -19.31 1.48
C PHE A 356 3.33 -18.32 1.93
N ARG A 357 4.31 -18.82 2.69
CA ARG A 357 5.39 -18.02 3.31
C ARG A 357 6.74 -18.14 2.62
N GLY A 358 6.93 -19.16 1.79
CA GLY A 358 8.17 -19.41 1.06
C GLY A 358 8.43 -18.39 -0.05
N LYS A 359 9.37 -18.71 -0.93
CA LYS A 359 9.72 -17.90 -2.10
C LYS A 359 8.93 -18.34 -3.32
N TRP A 360 8.41 -17.35 -4.03
CA TRP A 360 7.80 -17.55 -5.34
C TRP A 360 8.92 -17.66 -6.36
N GLY A 361 8.91 -18.68 -7.20
CA GLY A 361 9.95 -18.93 -8.19
C GLY A 361 11.13 -19.77 -7.68
N ASN A 362 12.10 -19.94 -8.57
CA ASN A 362 13.22 -20.86 -8.40
C ASN A 362 14.29 -20.28 -7.46
N PRO A 363 15.12 -21.13 -6.82
CA PRO A 363 16.33 -20.67 -6.14
C PRO A 363 17.35 -20.08 -7.13
N ARG A 364 18.20 -19.17 -6.65
CA ARG A 364 19.29 -18.55 -7.44
C ARG A 364 20.16 -19.58 -8.18
N SER A 365 20.59 -19.22 -9.38
CA SER A 365 21.51 -20.02 -10.20
C SER A 365 22.43 -19.12 -11.02
N ASN A 366 23.40 -19.72 -11.73
CA ASN A 366 24.35 -19.01 -12.59
C ASN A 366 25.03 -17.81 -11.87
N CYS A 367 25.46 -18.06 -10.63
CA CYS A 367 26.17 -17.10 -9.77
C CYS A 367 27.67 -17.00 -10.11
N HIS A 368 28.26 -15.83 -9.86
CA HIS A 368 29.69 -15.60 -10.04
C HIS A 368 30.55 -16.57 -9.21
N PRO A 369 31.71 -17.06 -9.69
CA PRO A 369 32.55 -18.02 -8.95
C PRO A 369 32.93 -17.54 -7.52
N LEU A 370 33.09 -16.22 -7.35
CA LEU A 370 33.43 -15.60 -6.06
C LEU A 370 32.21 -15.31 -5.16
N ALA A 371 31.01 -15.82 -5.45
CA ALA A 371 29.82 -15.58 -4.63
C ALA A 371 29.98 -16.08 -3.19
N ARG A 372 30.70 -17.20 -2.98
CA ARG A 372 31.06 -17.71 -1.63
C ARG A 372 32.03 -16.79 -0.86
N LEU A 373 32.67 -15.84 -1.53
CA LEU A 373 33.55 -14.81 -0.96
C LEU A 373 32.86 -13.44 -0.88
N GLY A 374 31.52 -13.41 -0.93
CA GLY A 374 30.70 -12.21 -0.76
C GLY A 374 30.23 -11.54 -2.06
N PHE A 375 30.79 -11.93 -3.22
CA PHE A 375 30.43 -11.35 -4.52
C PHE A 375 29.11 -11.94 -5.07
N ASN A 376 28.01 -11.68 -4.37
CA ASN A 376 26.68 -12.25 -4.60
C ASN A 376 25.97 -11.67 -5.85
N ILE A 377 26.61 -11.76 -7.01
CA ILE A 377 26.02 -11.45 -8.30
C ILE A 377 25.63 -12.77 -8.98
N CYS A 378 24.34 -12.91 -9.32
CA CYS A 378 23.77 -14.07 -10.00
C CYS A 378 22.86 -13.62 -11.13
N GLU A 379 22.89 -14.36 -12.24
CA GLU A 379 22.00 -14.14 -13.38
C GLU A 379 20.55 -14.34 -12.95
N PHE A 380 20.25 -15.51 -12.36
CA PHE A 380 19.00 -15.77 -11.65
C PHE A 380 19.19 -15.61 -10.14
N VAL A 381 18.30 -14.87 -9.49
CA VAL A 381 18.23 -14.71 -8.03
C VAL A 381 17.01 -15.42 -7.46
N ASP A 382 16.97 -15.59 -6.14
CA ASP A 382 15.77 -16.10 -5.48
C ASP A 382 14.60 -15.11 -5.70
N GLY A 383 13.44 -15.59 -6.14
CA GLY A 383 12.24 -14.76 -6.26
C GLY A 383 11.62 -14.35 -4.91
N PRO A 384 10.57 -13.51 -4.93
CA PRO A 384 10.07 -12.81 -3.75
C PRO A 384 9.44 -13.74 -2.72
N THR A 385 9.57 -13.37 -1.44
CA THR A 385 8.82 -14.02 -0.36
C THR A 385 7.31 -13.76 -0.50
N GLY A 386 6.51 -14.75 -0.12
CA GLY A 386 5.05 -14.67 -0.15
C GLY A 386 4.50 -13.52 0.70
N ILE A 387 3.31 -13.04 0.32
CA ILE A 387 2.67 -11.85 0.88
C ILE A 387 2.60 -11.82 2.43
N PRO A 388 2.36 -12.93 3.16
CA PRO A 388 2.40 -12.95 4.63
C PRO A 388 3.73 -12.53 5.27
N MET A 389 4.82 -12.50 4.51
CA MET A 389 6.16 -12.07 4.96
C MET A 389 6.44 -10.58 4.66
N LYS A 390 5.57 -9.91 3.90
CA LYS A 390 5.69 -8.47 3.60
C LYS A 390 5.06 -7.64 4.71
N GLN A 391 5.72 -6.54 5.10
CA GLN A 391 5.21 -5.65 6.15
C GLN A 391 3.99 -4.86 5.66
N SER A 392 3.06 -4.53 6.57
CA SER A 392 1.86 -3.77 6.23
C SER A 392 2.13 -2.26 6.32
N ASN A 393 1.97 -1.55 5.20
CA ASN A 393 2.33 -0.14 5.08
C ASN A 393 1.38 0.80 5.84
N PHE A 394 0.14 0.35 6.11
CA PHE A 394 -0.81 1.05 6.97
C PHE A 394 -1.16 0.20 8.18
N ARG A 395 -1.41 0.88 9.31
CA ARG A 395 -1.87 0.26 10.56
C ARG A 395 -3.28 0.74 10.87
N CYS A 396 -4.09 -0.23 11.29
CA CYS A 396 -5.13 0.00 12.28
C CYS A 396 -4.42 -0.07 13.64
#